data_AF-A0A8H3GBX5-F1
#
_entry.id   AF-A0A8H3GBX5-F1
#
_cell.length_a   1.000
_cell.length_b   1.000
_cell.length_c   1.000
_cell.angle_alpha   90.00
_cell.angle_beta   90.00
_cell.angle_gamma   90.00
#
_symmetry.space_group_name_H-M   'P 1'
#
loop_
_entity.id
_entity.type
_entity.pdbx_description
1 polymer ?
#
loop_
_entity_poly.entity_id
_entity_poly.type
_entity_poly.pdbx_seq_one_letter_code
_entity_poly.pdbx_strand_id
1 'polypeptide(L)'
;MQTLFGRVLRLPRSTRALFSTMAPTVSRPIVLCGPSGAGKSTLIKKLQDEFPGQYNFSVSHTTRTPRPGEVNGKAYHFVTKPAFEELVNQAGFVEFTTSYDTYPHLRSSSTRQDSSNLPLATTPSQSLLASYPNAPTHCIGSYGTSLRAIKEASTEGATCLLDIDTVGVANVKKYHGALGCLFVFISPPSLSSLGDRLRKRGTENEATIVKRLAKAKSEIEYAATGEFDVIVVNDDVDRAYSLLRSIIRDGNRTGDKLPDGILEETAVSMN
;
A
#
# COMPACT_ATOMS: atom_id res chain seq x y z
N MET A 1 -30.64 -54.83 -19.76
CA MET A 1 -30.13 -53.52 -20.22
C MET A 1 -30.13 -52.55 -19.06
N GLN A 2 -28.99 -52.38 -18.38
CA GLN A 2 -28.73 -51.21 -17.55
C GLN A 2 -27.28 -50.79 -17.78
N THR A 3 -27.13 -49.50 -17.98
CA THR A 3 -26.07 -48.86 -18.78
C THR A 3 -25.02 -48.25 -17.85
N LEU A 4 -23.76 -48.32 -18.30
CA LEU A 4 -22.56 -47.68 -17.75
C LEU A 4 -22.76 -46.22 -17.33
N PHE A 5 -22.24 -45.84 -16.16
CA PHE A 5 -21.70 -44.49 -15.93
C PHE A 5 -20.42 -44.53 -15.08
N GLY A 6 -19.30 -44.22 -15.76
CA GLY A 6 -18.22 -43.36 -15.27
C GLY A 6 -17.46 -43.74 -14.00
N ARG A 7 -16.56 -44.73 -14.06
CA ARG A 7 -15.40 -44.78 -13.14
C ARG A 7 -14.48 -43.61 -13.44
N VAL A 8 -14.37 -42.66 -12.51
CA VAL A 8 -13.31 -41.65 -12.48
C VAL A 8 -11.97 -42.38 -12.42
N LEU A 9 -11.22 -42.37 -13.53
CA LEU A 9 -9.83 -42.84 -13.58
C LEU A 9 -9.01 -41.96 -12.64
N ARG A 10 -8.74 -42.46 -11.42
CA ARG A 10 -7.70 -41.89 -10.56
C ARG A 10 -6.36 -42.14 -11.23
N LEU A 11 -5.75 -41.08 -11.74
CA LEU A 11 -4.38 -41.11 -12.23
C LEU A 11 -3.44 -41.59 -11.11
N PRO A 12 -2.43 -42.42 -11.42
CA PRO A 12 -1.47 -42.91 -10.43
C PRO A 12 -0.71 -41.76 -9.78
N ARG A 13 -0.44 -41.89 -8.48
CA ARG A 13 0.25 -40.92 -7.61
C ARG A 13 1.70 -40.56 -8.05
N SER A 14 2.21 -41.12 -9.15
CA SER A 14 3.56 -40.88 -9.67
C SER A 14 3.65 -39.78 -10.75
N THR A 15 2.55 -39.14 -11.16
CA THR A 15 2.59 -38.03 -12.13
C THR A 15 2.94 -36.67 -11.52
N ARG A 16 3.10 -36.58 -10.19
CA ARG A 16 3.55 -35.35 -9.51
C ARG A 16 5.05 -35.06 -9.67
N ALA A 17 5.81 -35.98 -10.26
CA ALA A 17 7.27 -35.94 -10.34
C ALA A 17 7.82 -35.51 -11.72
N LEU A 18 7.04 -34.84 -12.57
CA LEU A 18 7.50 -34.35 -13.88
C LEU A 18 7.18 -32.87 -14.17
N PHE A 19 6.83 -32.09 -13.14
CA PHE A 19 6.72 -30.62 -13.23
C PHE A 19 7.67 -29.89 -12.27
N SER A 20 8.79 -30.51 -11.89
CA SER A 20 9.74 -29.98 -10.90
C SER A 20 11.11 -29.66 -11.50
N THR A 21 11.16 -28.97 -12.65
CA THR A 21 12.46 -28.58 -13.24
C THR A 21 12.56 -27.15 -13.74
N MET A 22 11.57 -26.30 -13.47
CA MET A 22 11.76 -24.85 -13.47
C MET A 22 10.92 -24.24 -12.35
N ALA A 23 11.43 -24.33 -11.12
CA ALA A 23 10.97 -23.44 -10.05
C ALA A 23 11.20 -22.00 -10.53
N PRO A 24 10.27 -21.05 -10.29
CA PRO A 24 10.49 -19.68 -10.70
C PRO A 24 11.77 -19.19 -10.03
N THR A 25 12.73 -18.72 -10.84
CA THR A 25 14.02 -18.14 -10.41
C THR A 25 13.85 -16.81 -9.64
N VAL A 26 12.62 -16.49 -9.24
CA VAL A 26 12.19 -15.23 -8.68
C VAL A 26 11.53 -15.56 -7.35
N SER A 27 12.17 -15.15 -6.26
CA SER A 27 11.57 -15.27 -4.92
C SER A 27 10.23 -14.53 -4.87
N ARG A 28 9.26 -15.16 -4.20
CA ARG A 28 7.90 -14.67 -4.02
C ARG A 28 7.89 -13.25 -3.43
N PRO A 29 7.35 -12.23 -4.14
CA PRO A 29 7.33 -10.86 -3.62
C PRO A 29 6.52 -10.75 -2.32
N ILE A 30 6.87 -9.76 -1.50
CA ILE A 30 6.19 -9.45 -0.23
C ILE A 30 5.59 -8.05 -0.34
N VAL A 31 4.29 -7.96 -0.17
CA VAL A 31 3.55 -6.71 -0.08
C VAL A 31 3.38 -6.34 1.39
N LEU A 32 3.90 -5.18 1.76
CA LEU A 32 3.69 -4.54 3.05
C LEU A 32 2.71 -3.39 2.87
N CYS A 33 1.59 -3.46 3.56
CA CYS A 33 0.55 -2.44 3.55
C CYS A 33 0.22 -2.02 4.99
N GLY A 34 -0.31 -0.83 5.18
CA GLY A 34 -0.78 -0.36 6.49
C GLY A 34 -0.74 1.15 6.60
N PRO A 35 -1.37 1.73 7.63
CA PRO A 35 -1.45 3.17 7.76
C PRO A 35 -0.11 3.90 7.76
N SER A 36 -0.11 5.12 7.23
CA SER A 36 1.03 6.03 7.40
C SER A 36 1.24 6.32 8.88
N GLY A 37 2.42 5.99 9.42
CA GLY A 37 2.72 6.10 10.86
C GLY A 37 2.62 4.78 11.63
N ALA A 38 2.12 3.70 11.01
CA ALA A 38 2.06 2.37 11.63
C ALA A 38 3.46 1.74 11.82
N GLY A 39 4.53 2.30 11.24
CA GLY A 39 5.91 1.89 11.46
C GLY A 39 6.49 0.90 10.44
N LYS A 40 5.85 0.74 9.27
CA LYS A 40 6.33 -0.09 8.14
C LYS A 40 7.82 0.13 7.84
N SER A 41 8.22 1.38 7.59
CA SER A 41 9.60 1.71 7.22
C SER A 41 10.61 1.33 8.31
N THR A 42 10.23 1.39 9.59
CA THR A 42 11.08 0.96 10.71
C THR A 42 11.30 -0.55 10.68
N LEU A 43 10.24 -1.33 10.49
CA LEU A 43 10.32 -2.79 10.41
C LEU A 43 11.10 -3.24 9.17
N ILE A 44 10.89 -2.58 8.03
CA ILE A 44 11.64 -2.85 6.80
C ILE A 44 13.11 -2.53 6.98
N LYS A 45 13.45 -1.40 7.59
CA LYS A 45 14.84 -1.04 7.85
C LYS A 45 15.52 -2.10 8.73
N LYS A 46 14.88 -2.58 9.80
CA LYS A 46 15.42 -3.68 10.63
C LYS A 46 15.66 -4.95 9.79
N LEU A 47 14.73 -5.30 8.90
CA LEU A 47 14.87 -6.46 8.01
C LEU A 47 16.06 -6.31 7.05
N GLN A 48 16.24 -5.13 6.46
CA GLN A 48 17.34 -4.84 5.54
C GLN A 48 18.70 -4.77 6.26
N ASP A 49 18.73 -4.24 7.49
CA ASP A 49 19.93 -4.19 8.32
C ASP A 49 20.38 -5.61 8.74
N GLU A 50 19.43 -6.50 9.10
CA GLU A 50 19.74 -7.90 9.47
C GLU A 50 20.09 -8.78 8.26
N PHE A 51 19.49 -8.52 7.10
CA PHE A 51 19.70 -9.30 5.88
C PHE A 51 20.09 -8.42 4.67
N PRO A 52 21.31 -7.84 4.68
CA PRO A 52 21.75 -6.95 3.61
C PRO A 52 21.67 -7.61 2.23
N GLY A 53 21.05 -6.93 1.27
CA GLY A 53 20.92 -7.37 -0.13
C GLY A 53 19.86 -8.44 -0.40
N GLN A 54 19.24 -9.03 0.64
CA GLN A 54 18.24 -10.09 0.47
C GLN A 54 16.80 -9.56 0.38
N TYR A 55 16.55 -8.30 0.73
CA TYR A 55 15.23 -7.68 0.67
C TYR A 55 15.32 -6.29 0.04
N ASN A 56 14.86 -6.16 -1.20
CA ASN A 56 15.00 -4.95 -1.99
C ASN A 56 13.63 -4.35 -2.29
N PHE A 57 13.49 -3.03 -2.15
CA PHE A 57 12.27 -2.36 -2.57
C PHE A 57 12.12 -2.40 -4.10
N SER A 58 10.90 -2.61 -4.58
CA SER A 58 10.57 -2.21 -5.95
C SER A 58 10.63 -0.69 -6.06
N VAL A 59 11.44 -0.17 -6.97
CA VAL A 59 11.48 1.27 -7.26
C VAL A 59 10.27 1.62 -8.15
N SER A 60 9.23 2.22 -7.58
CA SER A 60 8.02 2.60 -8.31
C SER A 60 8.26 3.81 -9.24
N HIS A 61 7.38 4.02 -10.21
CA HIS A 61 7.38 5.19 -11.08
C HIS A 61 6.51 6.30 -10.49
N THR A 62 6.86 7.56 -10.73
CA THR A 62 6.00 8.71 -10.41
C THR A 62 6.11 9.83 -11.42
N THR A 63 5.01 10.56 -11.62
CA THR A 63 4.98 11.80 -12.42
C THR A 63 5.24 13.07 -11.60
N ARG A 64 5.43 12.93 -10.28
CA ARG A 64 5.86 14.02 -9.41
C ARG A 64 7.31 14.40 -9.74
N THR A 65 7.66 15.68 -9.62
CA THR A 65 9.07 16.10 -9.67
C THR A 65 9.86 15.60 -8.45
N PRO A 66 11.15 15.24 -8.62
CA PRO A 66 12.00 14.88 -7.48
C PRO A 66 12.06 16.01 -6.43
N ARG A 67 12.01 15.65 -5.15
CA ARG A 67 12.32 16.55 -4.03
C ARG A 67 13.84 16.73 -3.91
N PRO A 68 14.32 17.79 -3.24
CA PRO A 68 15.75 17.96 -2.98
C PRO A 68 16.35 16.71 -2.33
N GLY A 69 17.40 16.16 -2.95
CA GLY A 69 18.08 14.95 -2.49
C GLY A 69 17.51 13.62 -3.02
N GLU A 70 16.34 13.61 -3.67
CA GLU A 70 15.83 12.41 -4.34
C GLU A 70 16.60 12.15 -5.65
N VAL A 71 17.03 10.90 -5.85
CA VAL A 71 17.75 10.47 -7.05
C VAL A 71 16.87 9.50 -7.84
N ASN A 72 16.78 9.70 -9.15
CA ASN A 72 16.06 8.82 -10.06
C ASN A 72 16.59 7.38 -9.98
N GLY A 73 15.68 6.41 -9.89
CA GLY A 73 16.02 4.99 -9.77
C GLY A 73 16.42 4.56 -8.35
N LYS A 74 16.36 5.44 -7.35
CA LYS A 74 16.54 5.07 -5.94
C LYS A 74 15.21 5.06 -5.18
N ALA A 75 14.59 6.23 -5.05
CA ALA A 75 13.29 6.36 -4.38
C ALA A 75 12.14 6.07 -5.35
N TYR A 76 12.24 6.65 -6.56
CA TYR A 76 11.29 6.46 -7.65
C TYR A 76 12.01 6.56 -9.00
N HIS A 77 11.41 5.99 -10.04
CA HIS A 77 11.62 6.40 -11.42
C HIS A 77 10.75 7.63 -11.71
N PHE A 78 11.37 8.80 -11.80
CA PHE A 78 10.67 10.05 -12.10
C PHE A 78 10.48 10.16 -13.61
N VAL A 79 9.23 10.06 -14.05
CA VAL A 79 8.85 10.03 -15.47
C VAL A 79 7.90 11.17 -15.80
N THR A 80 7.82 11.53 -17.08
CA THR A 80 6.82 12.51 -17.54
C THR A 80 5.42 11.88 -17.54
N LYS A 81 4.36 12.71 -17.51
CA LYS A 81 2.97 12.23 -17.64
C LYS A 81 2.77 11.38 -18.91
N PRO A 82 3.20 11.81 -20.11
CA PRO A 82 3.09 10.98 -21.31
C PRO A 82 3.82 9.63 -21.21
N ALA A 83 5.01 9.60 -20.60
CA ALA A 83 5.75 8.34 -20.41
C ALA A 83 5.04 7.39 -19.42
N PHE A 84 4.39 7.94 -18.39
CA PHE A 84 3.58 7.15 -17.47
C PHE A 84 2.33 6.59 -18.15
N GLU A 85 1.63 7.41 -18.94
CA GLU A 85 0.46 6.99 -19.72
C GLU A 85 0.80 5.90 -20.73
N GLU A 86 1.98 5.97 -21.37
CA GLU A 86 2.47 4.92 -22.25
C GLU A 86 2.66 3.59 -21.50
N LEU A 87 3.24 3.62 -20.30
CA LEU A 87 3.38 2.43 -19.46
C LEU A 87 2.02 1.86 -19.03
N VAL A 88 1.01 2.71 -18.80
CA VAL A 88 -0.37 2.27 -18.53
C VAL A 88 -0.96 1.57 -19.77
N ASN A 89 -0.82 2.17 -20.95
CA ASN A 89 -1.35 1.64 -22.21
C ASN A 89 -0.73 0.29 -22.59
N GLN A 90 0.54 0.08 -22.23
CA GLN A 90 1.26 -1.18 -22.44
C GLN A 90 0.98 -2.24 -21.36
N ALA A 91 0.06 -1.98 -20.41
CA ALA A 91 -0.15 -2.83 -19.23
C ALA A 91 1.14 -3.11 -18.45
N GLY A 92 2.07 -2.14 -18.43
CA GLY A 92 3.37 -2.26 -17.79
C GLY A 92 3.32 -2.21 -16.27
N PHE A 93 2.21 -1.72 -15.69
CA PHE A 93 2.01 -1.58 -14.25
C PHE A 93 1.27 -2.77 -13.62
N VAL A 94 1.77 -3.18 -12.46
CA VAL A 94 1.10 -4.11 -11.55
C VAL A 94 -0.02 -3.40 -10.80
N GLU A 95 0.30 -2.21 -10.32
CA GLU A 95 -0.66 -1.27 -9.75
C GLU A 95 -0.26 0.15 -10.15
N PHE A 96 -1.26 1.02 -10.29
CA PHE A 96 -1.03 2.45 -10.36
C PHE A 96 -2.21 3.20 -9.75
N THR A 97 -1.92 4.42 -9.30
CA THR A 97 -2.91 5.38 -8.85
C THR A 97 -2.62 6.73 -9.48
N THR A 98 -3.68 7.45 -9.84
CA THR A 98 -3.59 8.83 -10.32
C THR A 98 -4.45 9.69 -9.41
N SER A 99 -3.83 10.70 -8.83
CA SER A 99 -4.52 11.67 -7.98
C SER A 99 -4.90 12.89 -8.81
N TYR A 100 -6.11 13.40 -8.60
CA TYR A 100 -6.64 14.59 -9.24
C TYR A 100 -6.99 15.64 -8.17
N ASP A 101 -6.72 16.92 -8.46
CA ASP A 101 -7.26 18.03 -7.69
C ASP A 101 -8.63 18.41 -8.23
N THR A 102 -9.60 18.52 -7.34
CA THR A 102 -10.88 19.13 -7.64
C THR A 102 -10.72 20.63 -7.33
N TYR A 103 -10.75 21.46 -8.37
CA TYR A 103 -10.71 22.94 -8.31
C TYR A 103 -9.34 23.61 -8.02
N PRO A 104 -8.38 23.54 -8.97
CA PRO A 104 -7.07 24.19 -8.84
C PRO A 104 -7.13 25.73 -8.65
N HIS A 105 -8.20 26.38 -9.12
CA HIS A 105 -8.39 27.84 -9.03
C HIS A 105 -8.75 28.35 -7.62
N LEU A 106 -9.09 27.46 -6.68
CA LEU A 106 -9.35 27.85 -5.29
C LEU A 106 -8.07 27.90 -4.43
N ARG A 107 -6.89 27.63 -5.00
CA ARG A 107 -5.61 27.62 -4.26
C ARG A 107 -4.88 28.97 -4.22
N SER A 108 -5.30 29.98 -4.99
CA SER A 108 -4.61 31.28 -5.07
C SER A 108 -5.45 32.45 -4.57
N SER A 109 -5.76 32.47 -3.27
CA SER A 109 -6.10 33.71 -2.56
C SER A 109 -5.98 33.52 -1.05
N SER A 110 -4.76 33.29 -0.56
CA SER A 110 -4.39 33.61 0.83
C SER A 110 -3.53 34.87 0.84
N THR A 111 -4.06 35.96 0.31
CA THR A 111 -3.61 37.30 0.68
C THR A 111 -4.07 37.57 2.11
N ARG A 112 -3.12 37.99 2.96
CA ARG A 112 -3.35 38.47 4.32
C ARG A 112 -4.53 39.44 4.36
N GLN A 113 -5.55 39.16 5.16
CA GLN A 113 -6.45 40.16 5.71
C GLN A 113 -7.02 39.72 7.05
N ASP A 114 -7.38 40.73 7.84
CA ASP A 114 -7.50 40.83 9.29
C ASP A 114 -8.17 39.72 10.09
N SER A 115 -7.65 39.59 11.31
CA SER A 115 -8.19 38.85 12.45
C SER A 115 -9.45 39.52 13.02
N SER A 116 -10.62 39.17 12.51
CA SER A 116 -11.88 39.11 13.28
C SER A 116 -12.99 38.59 12.36
N ASN A 117 -13.49 37.38 12.65
CA ASN A 117 -14.57 36.68 11.94
C ASN A 117 -14.25 36.14 10.53
N LEU A 118 -13.72 34.91 10.46
CA LEU A 118 -13.88 34.03 9.29
C LEU A 118 -14.65 32.76 9.72
N PRO A 119 -15.71 32.34 9.02
CA PRO A 119 -16.28 31.02 9.24
C PRO A 119 -15.28 29.95 8.79
N LEU A 120 -15.16 28.89 9.59
CA LEU A 120 -14.43 27.66 9.25
C LEU A 120 -14.75 27.28 7.79
N ALA A 121 -13.73 27.01 6.98
CA ALA A 121 -13.89 26.51 5.61
C ALA A 121 -14.70 25.20 5.63
N THR A 122 -16.02 25.31 5.53
CA THR A 122 -16.94 24.20 5.35
C THR A 122 -16.71 23.64 3.95
N THR A 123 -16.41 22.35 3.88
CA THR A 123 -16.53 21.53 2.68
C THR A 123 -17.81 21.92 1.93
N PRO A 124 -17.79 22.15 0.60
CA PRO A 124 -19.01 22.48 -0.13
C PRO A 124 -20.04 21.38 0.11
N SER A 125 -21.29 21.78 0.37
CA SER A 125 -22.41 20.85 0.49
C SER A 125 -22.50 19.99 -0.77
N GLN A 126 -22.96 18.73 -0.64
CA GLN A 126 -23.17 17.81 -1.78
C GLN A 126 -24.01 18.44 -2.91
N SER A 127 -24.83 19.46 -2.62
CA SER A 127 -25.58 20.24 -3.61
C SER A 127 -24.72 21.09 -4.57
N LEU A 128 -23.52 21.52 -4.17
CA LEU A 128 -22.57 22.27 -5.03
C LEU A 128 -21.73 21.37 -5.94
N LEU A 129 -21.59 20.08 -5.61
CA LEU A 129 -20.89 19.11 -6.46
C LEU A 129 -21.76 18.69 -7.66
N ALA A 130 -23.08 18.74 -7.53
CA ALA A 130 -24.03 18.40 -8.59
C ALA A 130 -24.15 19.49 -9.69
N SER A 131 -23.73 20.73 -9.41
CA SER A 131 -23.86 21.85 -10.36
C SER A 131 -22.71 21.99 -11.35
N TYR A 132 -21.62 21.21 -11.21
CA TYR A 132 -20.45 21.28 -12.10
C TYR A 132 -19.97 19.89 -12.55
N PRO A 133 -20.74 19.16 -13.37
CA PRO A 133 -20.39 17.82 -13.85
C PRO A 133 -19.13 17.77 -14.75
N ASN A 134 -18.57 18.92 -15.15
CA ASN A 134 -17.42 19.05 -16.04
C ASN A 134 -16.25 19.87 -15.44
N ALA A 135 -16.16 19.96 -14.10
CA ALA A 135 -15.03 20.69 -13.49
C ALA A 135 -13.69 20.05 -13.92
N PRO A 136 -12.72 20.84 -14.43
CA PRO A 136 -11.45 20.28 -14.89
C PRO A 136 -10.69 19.67 -13.71
N THR A 137 -10.63 18.34 -13.66
CA THR A 137 -9.82 17.57 -12.72
C THR A 137 -8.36 17.67 -13.14
N HIS A 138 -7.57 18.45 -12.42
CA HIS A 138 -6.14 18.57 -12.71
C HIS A 138 -5.41 17.38 -12.10
N CYS A 139 -4.82 16.50 -12.92
CA CYS A 139 -3.96 15.42 -12.42
C CYS A 139 -2.75 16.03 -11.68
N ILE A 140 -2.70 15.82 -10.36
CA ILE A 140 -1.62 16.32 -9.48
C ILE A 140 -0.43 15.38 -9.43
N GLY A 141 -0.60 14.13 -9.86
CA GLY A 141 0.48 13.16 -9.95
C GLY A 141 -0.04 11.73 -10.00
N SER A 142 0.79 10.86 -10.55
CA SER A 142 0.57 9.42 -10.66
C SER A 142 1.73 8.68 -10.01
N TYR A 143 1.42 7.52 -9.46
CA TYR A 143 2.39 6.57 -8.91
C TYR A 143 2.04 5.18 -9.43
N GLY A 144 3.03 4.34 -9.73
CA GLY A 144 2.76 2.96 -10.14
C GLY A 144 3.98 2.06 -10.08
N THR A 145 3.77 0.80 -9.76
CA THR A 145 4.82 -0.22 -9.65
C THR A 145 4.76 -1.13 -10.86
N SER A 146 5.84 -1.20 -11.64
CA SER A 146 5.87 -1.99 -12.88
C SER A 146 6.25 -3.45 -12.63
N LEU A 147 5.82 -4.36 -13.52
CA LEU A 147 6.26 -5.77 -13.46
C LEU A 147 7.79 -5.86 -13.55
N ARG A 148 8.40 -4.97 -14.33
CA ARG A 148 9.85 -4.85 -14.45
C ARG A 148 10.50 -4.46 -13.13
N ALA A 149 9.96 -3.48 -12.40
CA ALA A 149 10.49 -3.08 -11.09
C ALA A 149 10.45 -4.23 -10.08
N ILE A 150 9.39 -5.06 -10.10
CA ILE A 150 9.31 -6.26 -9.27
C ILE A 150 10.37 -7.29 -9.69
N LYS A 151 10.55 -7.54 -10.99
CA LYS A 151 11.55 -8.48 -11.50
C LYS A 151 12.99 -8.04 -11.21
N GLU A 152 13.27 -6.75 -11.28
CA GLU A 152 14.61 -6.20 -10.97
C GLU A 152 14.91 -6.28 -9.48
N ALA A 153 13.89 -6.13 -8.62
CA ALA A 153 14.04 -6.28 -7.17
C ALA A 153 14.07 -7.75 -6.71
N SER A 154 13.39 -8.65 -7.43
CA SER A 154 13.41 -10.09 -7.17
C SER A 154 14.45 -10.81 -8.03
N THR A 155 15.65 -10.99 -7.50
CA THR A 155 16.75 -11.73 -8.14
C THR A 155 17.05 -13.02 -7.38
N GLU A 156 17.98 -13.83 -7.90
CA GLU A 156 18.43 -15.03 -7.18
C GLU A 156 19.02 -14.61 -5.81
N GLY A 157 18.38 -15.08 -4.73
CA GLY A 157 18.77 -14.74 -3.35
C GLY A 157 18.21 -13.41 -2.80
N ALA A 158 17.42 -12.64 -3.58
CA ALA A 158 16.83 -11.39 -3.11
C ALA A 158 15.32 -11.29 -3.40
N THR A 159 14.55 -10.96 -2.37
CA THR A 159 13.09 -10.83 -2.40
C THR A 159 12.67 -9.38 -2.58
N CYS A 160 11.75 -9.15 -3.53
CA CYS A 160 11.12 -7.84 -3.72
C CYS A 160 10.15 -7.52 -2.56
N LEU A 161 10.34 -6.35 -1.95
CA LEU A 161 9.39 -5.71 -1.04
C LEU A 161 8.61 -4.64 -1.80
N LEU A 162 7.28 -4.69 -1.69
CA LEU A 162 6.37 -3.67 -2.21
C LEU A 162 5.73 -2.95 -1.02
N ASP A 163 5.91 -1.63 -0.91
CA ASP A 163 5.20 -0.77 0.04
C ASP A 163 4.07 -0.04 -0.70
N ILE A 164 2.87 -0.62 -0.68
CA ILE A 164 1.70 -0.13 -1.41
C ILE A 164 0.49 -0.02 -0.48
N ASP A 165 -0.49 0.81 -0.87
CA ASP A 165 -1.73 0.96 -0.10
C ASP A 165 -2.77 -0.11 -0.44
N THR A 166 -3.94 -0.02 0.19
CA THR A 166 -5.03 -0.99 0.04
C THR A 166 -5.62 -1.04 -1.36
N VAL A 167 -5.58 0.07 -2.11
CA VAL A 167 -5.98 0.10 -3.52
C VAL A 167 -4.95 -0.69 -4.35
N GLY A 168 -3.66 -0.49 -4.08
CA GLY A 168 -2.59 -1.28 -4.68
C GLY A 168 -2.75 -2.78 -4.40
N VAL A 169 -3.05 -3.16 -3.16
CA VAL A 169 -3.30 -4.57 -2.77
C VAL A 169 -4.44 -5.18 -3.59
N ALA A 170 -5.59 -4.50 -3.67
CA ALA A 170 -6.73 -4.96 -4.45
C ALA A 170 -6.37 -5.16 -5.93
N ASN A 171 -5.60 -4.23 -6.51
CA ASN A 171 -5.17 -4.30 -7.90
C ASN A 171 -4.20 -5.46 -8.16
N VAL A 172 -3.18 -5.65 -7.29
CA VAL A 172 -2.24 -6.76 -7.40
C VAL A 172 -2.98 -8.08 -7.36
N LYS A 173 -3.92 -8.25 -6.41
CA LYS A 173 -4.71 -9.49 -6.30
C LYS A 173 -5.59 -9.75 -7.52
N LYS A 174 -6.29 -8.71 -7.98
CA LYS A 174 -7.26 -8.82 -9.08
C LYS A 174 -6.60 -9.10 -10.43
N TYR A 175 -5.47 -8.43 -10.71
CA TYR A 175 -4.86 -8.44 -12.04
C TYR A 175 -3.55 -9.22 -12.11
N HIS A 176 -2.87 -9.44 -10.98
CA HIS A 176 -1.53 -10.01 -10.92
C HIS A 176 -1.39 -11.12 -9.86
N GLY A 177 -2.48 -11.83 -9.56
CA GLY A 177 -2.49 -12.94 -8.59
C GLY A 177 -1.48 -14.05 -8.90
N ALA A 178 -1.07 -14.19 -10.16
CA ALA A 178 -0.02 -15.11 -10.60
C ALA A 178 1.37 -14.81 -9.99
N LEU A 179 1.60 -13.59 -9.48
CA LEU A 179 2.82 -13.26 -8.72
C LEU A 179 2.92 -14.00 -7.40
N GLY A 180 1.79 -14.50 -6.87
CA GLY A 180 1.76 -15.29 -5.64
C GLY A 180 2.23 -14.53 -4.40
N CYS A 181 2.14 -13.19 -4.40
CA CYS A 181 2.67 -12.33 -3.34
C CYS A 181 2.22 -12.77 -1.94
N LEU A 182 3.09 -12.55 -0.94
CA LEU A 182 2.70 -12.55 0.46
C LEU A 182 2.15 -11.17 0.83
N PHE A 183 0.93 -11.07 1.33
CA PHE A 183 0.31 -9.82 1.75
C PHE A 183 0.34 -9.68 3.28
N VAL A 184 1.11 -8.72 3.78
CA VAL A 184 1.25 -8.44 5.21
C VAL A 184 0.72 -7.05 5.52
N PHE A 185 -0.22 -6.97 6.47
CA PHE A 185 -0.73 -5.70 6.99
C PHE A 185 -0.04 -5.33 8.30
N ILE A 186 0.53 -4.12 8.36
CA ILE A 186 1.11 -3.55 9.59
C ILE A 186 0.08 -2.63 10.24
N SER A 187 -0.51 -3.09 11.34
CA SER A 187 -1.51 -2.34 12.10
C SER A 187 -0.84 -1.48 13.18
N PRO A 188 -1.29 -0.23 13.43
CA PRO A 188 -1.02 0.41 14.72
C PRO A 188 -1.76 -0.35 15.84
N PRO A 189 -1.38 -0.16 17.12
CA PRO A 189 -2.10 -0.75 18.25
C PRO A 189 -3.44 -0.07 18.54
N SER A 190 -3.60 1.19 18.12
CA SER A 190 -4.84 1.97 18.22
C SER A 190 -4.80 3.14 17.23
N LEU A 191 -5.95 3.73 16.89
CA LEU A 191 -5.97 4.97 16.11
C LEU A 191 -5.40 6.14 16.93
N SER A 192 -5.59 6.12 18.25
CA SER A 192 -5.06 7.11 19.18
C SER A 192 -3.52 7.18 19.15
N SER A 193 -2.86 6.03 19.31
CA SER A 193 -1.41 5.95 19.24
C SER A 193 -0.86 6.36 17.87
N LEU A 194 -1.61 6.11 16.79
CA LEU A 194 -1.26 6.58 15.45
C LEU A 194 -1.35 8.11 15.37
N GLY A 195 -2.40 8.69 15.92
CA GLY A 195 -2.60 10.14 16.02
C GLY A 195 -1.44 10.83 16.75
N ASP A 196 -1.06 10.31 17.90
CA ASP A 196 0.08 10.82 18.68
C ASP A 196 1.39 10.75 17.89
N ARG A 197 1.64 9.63 17.19
CA ARG A 197 2.82 9.48 16.32
C ARG A 197 2.83 10.49 15.17
N LEU A 198 1.68 10.82 14.59
CA LEU A 198 1.56 11.82 13.53
C LEU A 198 1.79 13.24 14.08
N ARG A 199 1.17 13.59 15.21
CA ARG A 199 1.34 14.89 15.89
C ARG A 199 2.78 15.13 16.30
N LYS A 200 3.44 14.12 16.89
CA LYS A 200 4.83 14.22 17.35
C LYS A 200 5.83 14.54 16.23
N ARG A 201 5.49 14.26 14.97
CA ARG A 201 6.34 14.65 13.82
C ARG A 201 6.33 16.16 13.58
N GLY A 202 5.28 16.87 13.98
CA GLY A 202 5.19 18.34 13.95
C GLY A 202 5.15 18.96 12.54
N THR A 203 5.00 18.16 11.48
CA THR A 203 5.04 18.64 10.09
C THR A 203 3.67 18.98 9.50
N GLU A 204 2.59 18.69 10.23
CA GLU A 204 1.21 18.73 9.71
C GLU A 204 0.28 19.41 10.72
N ASN A 205 -0.77 20.07 10.23
CA ASN A 205 -1.83 20.64 11.06
C ASN A 205 -2.90 19.60 11.44
N GLU A 206 -3.70 19.87 12.47
CA GLU A 206 -4.73 18.95 12.95
C GLU A 206 -5.74 18.55 11.86
N ALA A 207 -6.13 19.47 10.97
CA ALA A 207 -7.03 19.15 9.87
C ALA A 207 -6.45 18.09 8.90
N THR A 208 -5.14 18.10 8.68
CA THR A 208 -4.44 17.09 7.86
C THR A 208 -4.31 15.77 8.62
N ILE A 209 -4.05 15.83 9.93
CA ILE A 209 -3.97 14.65 10.79
C ILE A 209 -5.31 13.91 10.84
N VAL A 210 -6.43 14.62 11.01
CA VAL A 210 -7.78 14.03 10.99
C VAL A 210 -8.05 13.30 9.67
N LYS A 211 -7.68 13.91 8.53
CA LYS A 211 -7.81 13.25 7.21
C LYS A 211 -6.95 11.99 7.11
N ARG A 212 -5.73 12.01 7.66
CA ARG A 212 -4.85 10.83 7.71
C ARG A 212 -5.40 9.72 8.59
N LEU A 213 -5.99 10.06 9.74
CA LEU A 213 -6.64 9.10 10.63
C LEU A 213 -7.90 8.50 10.01
N ALA A 214 -8.69 9.31 9.29
CA ALA A 214 -9.84 8.80 8.52
C ALA A 214 -9.39 7.81 7.44
N LYS A 215 -8.34 8.13 6.67
CA LYS A 215 -7.76 7.20 5.70
C LYS A 215 -7.23 5.93 6.38
N ALA A 216 -6.50 6.07 7.49
CA ALA A 216 -5.97 4.95 8.26
C ALA A 216 -7.09 4.00 8.72
N LYS A 217 -8.22 4.55 9.19
CA LYS A 217 -9.40 3.76 9.55
C LYS A 217 -9.91 2.94 8.37
N SER A 218 -10.10 3.56 7.21
CA SER A 218 -10.51 2.83 5.99
C SER A 218 -9.50 1.76 5.55
N GLU A 219 -8.20 1.98 5.77
CA GLU A 219 -7.17 0.97 5.50
C GLU A 219 -7.27 -0.23 6.48
N ILE A 220 -7.60 0.01 7.74
CA ILE A 220 -7.81 -1.03 8.76
C ILE A 220 -9.13 -1.77 8.51
N GLU A 221 -10.20 -1.08 8.10
CA GLU A 221 -11.46 -1.68 7.67
C GLU A 221 -11.25 -2.63 6.50
N TYR A 222 -10.46 -2.22 5.50
CA TYR A 222 -10.09 -3.09 4.39
C TYR A 222 -9.29 -4.32 4.88
N ALA A 223 -8.38 -4.15 5.83
CA ALA A 223 -7.64 -5.27 6.40
C ALA A 223 -8.56 -6.28 7.14
N ALA A 224 -9.60 -5.79 7.79
CA ALA A 224 -10.59 -6.61 8.48
C ALA A 224 -11.43 -7.50 7.54
N THR A 225 -11.41 -7.23 6.23
CA THR A 225 -12.12 -8.06 5.23
C THR A 225 -11.44 -9.43 4.98
N GLY A 226 -10.22 -9.64 5.48
CA GLY A 226 -9.45 -10.86 5.27
C GLY A 226 -8.59 -10.86 4.01
N GLU A 227 -8.38 -9.70 3.39
CA GLU A 227 -7.54 -9.56 2.19
C GLU A 227 -6.03 -9.69 2.46
N PHE A 228 -5.58 -9.77 3.70
CA PHE A 228 -4.17 -9.97 4.02
C PHE A 228 -3.92 -11.39 4.52
N ASP A 229 -2.80 -11.98 4.10
CA ASP A 229 -2.38 -13.29 4.58
C ASP A 229 -2.05 -13.23 6.07
N VAL A 230 -1.45 -12.11 6.51
CA VAL A 230 -0.98 -11.94 7.88
C VAL A 230 -1.14 -10.49 8.34
N ILE A 231 -1.52 -10.29 9.60
CA ILE A 231 -1.51 -9.01 10.30
C ILE A 231 -0.35 -9.01 11.31
N VAL A 232 0.36 -7.88 11.40
CA VAL A 232 1.38 -7.61 12.42
C VAL A 232 0.99 -6.31 13.11
N VAL A 233 0.66 -6.36 14.39
CA VAL A 233 0.41 -5.17 15.21
C VAL A 233 1.75 -4.56 15.62
N ASN A 234 1.92 -3.26 15.49
CA ASN A 234 3.17 -2.58 15.86
C ASN A 234 3.00 -1.77 17.16
N ASP A 235 2.70 -2.51 18.22
CA ASP A 235 2.65 -2.09 19.62
C ASP A 235 4.07 -1.96 20.21
N ASP A 236 4.90 -2.97 19.99
CA ASP A 236 6.32 -3.01 20.32
C ASP A 236 7.15 -3.35 19.08
N VAL A 237 8.18 -2.55 18.80
CA VAL A 237 8.95 -2.64 17.54
C VAL A 237 9.74 -3.94 17.45
N ASP A 238 10.27 -4.45 18.57
CA ASP A 238 11.10 -5.66 18.56
C ASP A 238 10.24 -6.92 18.48
N ARG A 239 9.09 -6.95 19.16
CA ARG A 239 8.08 -8.00 19.02
C ARG A 239 7.52 -8.04 17.59
N ALA A 240 7.07 -6.90 17.08
CA ALA A 240 6.50 -6.80 15.73
C ALA A 240 7.52 -7.20 14.66
N TYR A 241 8.78 -6.80 14.83
CA TYR A 241 9.85 -7.22 13.94
C TYR A 241 10.13 -8.72 14.02
N SER A 242 10.18 -9.29 15.22
CA SER A 242 10.38 -10.74 15.41
C SER A 242 9.28 -11.55 14.72
N LEU A 243 8.02 -11.11 14.84
CA LEU A 243 6.90 -11.73 14.14
C LEU A 243 7.04 -11.60 12.62
N LEU A 244 7.26 -10.38 12.11
CA LEU A 244 7.45 -10.12 10.68
C LEU A 244 8.59 -10.96 10.09
N ARG A 245 9.73 -11.02 10.78
CA ARG A 245 10.88 -11.86 10.42
C ARG A 245 10.47 -13.32 10.32
N SER A 246 9.77 -13.86 11.32
CA SER A 246 9.32 -15.26 11.28
C SER A 246 8.39 -15.57 10.10
N ILE A 247 7.54 -14.62 9.73
CA ILE A 247 6.61 -14.75 8.59
C ILE A 247 7.37 -14.80 7.27
N ILE A 248 8.34 -13.89 7.13
CA ILE A 248 9.10 -13.67 5.90
C ILE A 248 10.17 -14.75 5.70
N ARG A 249 10.90 -15.14 6.76
CA ARG A 249 12.03 -16.08 6.70
C ARG A 249 11.62 -17.52 6.96
N ASP A 250 10.88 -17.74 8.03
CA ASP A 250 10.66 -19.09 8.58
C ASP A 250 9.37 -19.72 8.02
N GLY A 251 8.66 -19.00 7.14
CA GLY A 251 7.43 -19.47 6.53
C GLY A 251 6.23 -19.47 7.48
N ASN A 252 6.33 -18.82 8.64
CA ASN A 252 5.21 -18.66 9.57
C ASN A 252 4.03 -17.95 8.85
N ARG A 253 2.81 -18.42 9.07
CA ARG A 253 1.57 -17.82 8.53
C ARG A 253 0.58 -17.44 9.63
N THR A 254 0.99 -17.53 10.88
CA THR A 254 0.21 -17.10 12.02
C THR A 254 0.60 -15.65 12.35
N GLY A 255 -0.34 -14.74 12.14
CA GLY A 255 -0.22 -13.33 12.52
C GLY A 255 -0.96 -12.99 13.80
N ASP A 256 -0.91 -11.71 14.12
CA ASP A 256 -1.77 -11.10 15.13
C ASP A 256 -3.22 -11.00 14.61
N LYS A 257 -4.16 -10.71 15.52
CA LYS A 257 -5.47 -10.19 15.16
C LYS A 257 -5.42 -8.67 15.16
N LEU A 258 -6.32 -8.01 14.42
CA LEU A 258 -6.51 -6.57 14.60
C LEU A 258 -6.87 -6.28 16.07
N PRO A 259 -6.35 -5.20 16.67
CA PRO A 259 -6.66 -4.85 18.06
C PRO A 259 -8.16 -4.66 18.28
N ASP A 260 -8.67 -5.15 19.41
CA ASP A 260 -10.07 -4.92 19.80
C ASP A 260 -10.34 -3.42 19.95
N GLY A 261 -11.50 -2.93 19.50
CA GLY A 261 -11.85 -1.51 19.65
C GLY A 261 -11.30 -0.58 18.56
N ILE A 262 -10.36 -1.05 17.72
CA ILE A 262 -9.62 -0.16 16.80
C ILE A 262 -10.52 0.50 15.73
N LEU A 263 -11.62 -0.17 15.37
CA LEU A 263 -12.59 0.35 14.39
C LEU A 263 -13.67 1.20 15.06
N GLU A 264 -13.92 1.02 16.34
CA GLU A 264 -14.86 1.83 17.13
C GLU A 264 -14.28 3.18 17.54
N GLU A 265 -12.94 3.32 17.58
CA GLU A 265 -12.28 4.61 17.80
C GLU A 265 -12.72 5.66 16.76
N THR A 266 -13.13 6.84 17.25
CA THR A 266 -13.43 7.98 16.38
C THR A 266 -12.21 8.89 16.27
N ALA A 267 -11.95 9.38 15.06
CA ALA A 267 -10.85 10.33 14.81
C ALA A 267 -11.05 11.69 15.52
N VAL A 268 -12.23 11.94 16.11
CA VAL A 268 -12.63 13.21 16.74
C VAL A 268 -12.46 13.18 18.25
N SER A 269 -12.44 11.99 18.88
CA SER A 269 -12.38 11.83 20.35
C SER A 269 -10.98 12.03 20.97
N MET A 270 -10.03 12.65 20.26
CA MET A 270 -8.61 12.71 20.64
C MET A 270 -8.12 14.12 20.98
N ASN A 271 -9.01 14.95 21.55
CA ASN A 271 -8.68 16.25 22.13
C ASN A 271 -8.33 16.12 23.61
#